data_AF-R5IUC2-F1
#
_entry.id   AF-R5IUC2-F1
#
_cell.length_a   1.000
_cell.length_b   1.000
_cell.length_c   1.000
_cell.angle_alpha   90.00
_cell.angle_beta   90.00
_cell.angle_gamma   90.00
#
_symmetry.space_group_name_H-M   'P 1'
#
loop_
_entity.id
_entity.type
_entity.pdbx_description
1 polymer ?
#
loop_
_entity_poly.entity_id
_entity_poly.type
_entity_poly.pdbx_seq_one_letter_code
_entity_poly.pdbx_strand_id
1 'polypeptide(L)'
;MTVRLIPPVVGEYALVEGEVGGTLGVADMIVNFFTKPDFTELFSRRAILPLIVAAILFGFGIQMAGGAETKTAKLLEDVTNCIMKTFKIITYYAPIGFFGFFAYLIAYHGSDLIGDYGRALAIYYILSFVYMLVFSPIYARFGGGRGAAKVMFSKLFRPAAMSFGTCSSVATIPTNMEVAEETGISKDVSNIVIPLGATMHMDGSAMSAIIKVAFLFGMFGQDFTTGRAILAIIVAVFSSVAMSGIPGGGGTGELVLCSIFFPDHLAVAFPIALALGNLVDPPATMVNSAGDYVVSFIVSRYVDGKDWLQKRLAGKKEADASELR
;
A
#
# COMPACT_ATOMS: atom_id res chain seq x y z
N MET A 1 9.37 13.34 -12.94
CA MET A 1 9.84 14.74 -13.13
C MET A 1 10.61 15.25 -11.92
N THR A 2 10.08 15.13 -10.70
CA THR A 2 10.72 15.63 -9.46
C THR A 2 12.18 15.18 -9.28
N VAL A 3 12.47 13.88 -9.38
CA VAL A 3 13.85 13.34 -9.24
C VAL A 3 14.85 13.80 -10.30
N ARG A 4 14.39 14.39 -11.40
CA ARG A 4 15.27 14.96 -12.43
C ARG A 4 15.55 16.44 -12.20
N LEU A 5 14.58 17.16 -11.62
CA LEU A 5 14.74 18.56 -11.24
C LEU A 5 15.49 18.70 -9.92
N ILE A 6 15.32 17.73 -9.02
CA ILE A 6 15.98 17.66 -7.71
C ILE A 6 16.59 16.26 -7.61
N PRO A 7 17.84 16.06 -8.07
CA PRO A 7 18.47 14.74 -8.08
C PRO A 7 18.68 14.26 -6.64
N PRO A 8 18.38 13.00 -6.31
CA PRO A 8 18.49 12.49 -4.95
C PRO A 8 19.95 12.28 -4.49
N VAL A 9 20.93 12.23 -5.41
CA VAL A 9 22.38 12.19 -5.12
C VAL A 9 23.13 13.32 -5.84
N VAL A 10 24.09 13.98 -5.16
CA VAL A 10 24.95 15.04 -5.74
C VAL A 10 26.44 14.83 -5.50
N GLY A 11 26.84 13.87 -4.65
CA GLY A 11 28.24 13.50 -4.44
C GLY A 11 28.76 12.47 -5.44
N GLU A 12 30.09 12.38 -5.58
CA GLU A 12 30.77 11.31 -6.33
C GLU A 12 31.10 10.14 -5.41
N TYR A 13 30.76 8.92 -5.82
CA TYR A 13 31.05 7.69 -5.08
C TYR A 13 31.98 6.79 -5.86
N ALA A 14 32.93 6.15 -5.16
CA ALA A 14 33.83 5.18 -5.76
C ALA A 14 33.07 3.89 -6.11
N LEU A 15 33.14 3.47 -7.38
CA LEU A 15 32.53 2.25 -7.88
C LEU A 15 33.32 1.04 -7.38
N VAL A 16 32.63 0.04 -6.84
CA VAL A 16 33.19 -1.28 -6.52
C VAL A 16 32.41 -2.30 -7.32
N GLU A 17 33.11 -3.01 -8.21
CA GLU A 17 32.55 -4.09 -9.02
C GLU A 17 32.44 -5.38 -8.20
N GLY A 18 31.36 -6.11 -8.44
CA GLY A 18 31.16 -7.45 -7.89
C GLY A 18 30.17 -8.22 -8.75
N GLU A 19 30.57 -9.40 -9.20
CA GLU A 19 29.70 -10.34 -9.91
C GLU A 19 28.78 -11.10 -8.94
N VAL A 20 27.59 -11.51 -9.42
CA VAL A 20 27.00 -12.87 -9.30
C VAL A 20 25.51 -12.88 -9.70
N GLY A 21 25.10 -13.96 -10.39
CA GLY A 21 23.94 -14.79 -9.97
C GLY A 21 22.59 -14.59 -10.67
N GLY A 22 22.10 -15.67 -11.29
CA GLY A 22 20.92 -15.68 -12.16
C GLY A 22 19.56 -15.34 -11.54
N THR A 23 18.68 -14.81 -12.40
CA THR A 23 17.35 -14.30 -12.13
C THR A 23 16.26 -15.37 -12.19
N LEU A 24 15.27 -15.32 -11.30
CA LEU A 24 14.00 -16.04 -11.43
C LEU A 24 13.27 -15.60 -12.71
N GLY A 25 12.66 -16.55 -13.42
CA GLY A 25 11.89 -16.29 -14.63
C GLY A 25 10.59 -15.54 -14.34
N VAL A 26 10.24 -14.58 -15.19
CA VAL A 26 8.99 -13.79 -15.10
C VAL A 26 7.74 -14.69 -15.09
N ALA A 27 7.78 -15.83 -15.79
CA ALA A 27 6.69 -16.81 -15.80
C ALA A 27 6.45 -17.44 -14.42
N ASP A 28 7.51 -17.82 -13.71
CA ASP A 28 7.40 -18.37 -12.35
C ASP A 28 6.90 -17.32 -11.37
N MET A 29 7.24 -16.05 -11.57
CA MET A 29 6.73 -14.95 -10.75
C MET A 29 5.22 -14.79 -10.92
N ILE A 30 4.70 -14.85 -12.15
CA ILE A 30 3.26 -14.75 -12.43
C ILE A 30 2.49 -15.93 -11.86
N VAL A 31 2.99 -17.16 -12.02
CA VAL A 31 2.30 -18.36 -11.47
C VAL A 31 2.26 -18.30 -9.94
N ASN A 32 3.39 -18.03 -9.30
CA ASN A 32 3.48 -17.90 -7.84
C ASN A 32 2.67 -16.72 -7.26
N PHE A 33 2.26 -15.79 -8.12
CA PHE A 33 1.41 -14.66 -7.74
C PHE A 33 -0.03 -15.09 -7.46
N PHE A 34 -0.55 -16.07 -8.21
CA PHE A 34 -1.94 -16.51 -8.12
C PHE A 34 -2.12 -17.84 -7.39
N THR A 35 -1.08 -18.69 -7.36
CA THR A 35 -1.18 -20.02 -6.78
C THR A 35 0.02 -20.36 -5.89
N LYS A 36 -0.18 -21.36 -5.03
CA LYS A 36 0.88 -22.02 -4.28
C LYS A 36 0.82 -23.52 -4.53
N PRO A 37 1.98 -24.21 -4.59
CA PRO A 37 2.04 -25.65 -4.80
C PRO A 37 1.32 -26.43 -3.68
N ASP A 38 1.43 -25.95 -2.44
CA ASP A 38 0.83 -26.60 -1.28
C ASP A 38 -0.26 -25.74 -0.62
N PHE A 39 -1.36 -26.37 -0.21
CA PHE A 39 -2.49 -25.67 0.44
C PHE A 39 -2.09 -24.97 1.74
N THR A 40 -1.18 -25.57 2.51
CA THR A 40 -0.68 -25.01 3.79
C THR A 40 0.08 -23.71 3.57
N GLU A 41 0.68 -23.50 2.40
CA GLU A 41 1.38 -22.26 2.07
C GLU A 41 0.44 -21.06 1.90
N LEU A 42 -0.86 -21.28 1.69
CA LEU A 42 -1.85 -20.19 1.64
C LEU A 42 -1.94 -19.43 2.97
N PHE A 43 -1.64 -20.08 4.09
CA PHE A 43 -1.61 -19.43 5.41
C PHE A 43 -0.31 -18.66 5.67
N SER A 44 0.62 -18.65 4.71
CA SER A 44 1.83 -17.83 4.79
C SER A 44 1.52 -16.36 4.54
N ARG A 45 2.18 -15.48 5.29
CA ARG A 45 2.17 -14.02 5.06
C ARG A 45 2.62 -13.60 3.65
N ARG A 46 3.29 -14.50 2.91
CA ARG A 46 3.75 -14.27 1.52
C ARG A 46 2.73 -14.69 0.47
N ALA A 47 1.59 -15.26 0.86
CA ALA A 47 0.58 -15.82 -0.05
C ALA A 47 -0.79 -15.15 0.11
N ILE A 48 -0.82 -13.87 0.47
CA ILE A 48 -2.06 -13.15 0.80
C ILE A 48 -3.00 -13.05 -0.41
N LEU A 49 -2.48 -12.73 -1.61
CA LEU A 49 -3.32 -12.70 -2.81
C LEU A 49 -3.85 -14.09 -3.19
N PRO A 50 -3.03 -15.16 -3.25
CA PRO A 50 -3.54 -16.52 -3.40
C PRO A 50 -4.60 -16.90 -2.36
N LEU A 51 -4.42 -16.48 -1.10
CA LEU A 51 -5.39 -16.70 -0.03
C LEU A 51 -6.71 -15.95 -0.29
N ILE A 52 -6.67 -14.72 -0.79
CA ILE A 52 -7.87 -13.96 -1.19
C ILE A 52 -8.60 -14.69 -2.32
N VAL A 53 -7.88 -15.15 -3.35
CA VAL A 53 -8.49 -15.91 -4.46
C VAL A 53 -9.14 -17.19 -3.94
N ALA A 54 -8.44 -17.94 -3.08
CA ALA A 54 -8.99 -19.14 -2.45
C ALA A 54 -10.22 -18.84 -1.58
N ALA A 55 -10.22 -17.74 -0.83
CA ALA A 55 -11.34 -17.31 -0.01
C ALA A 55 -12.57 -16.95 -0.84
N ILE A 56 -12.40 -16.28 -2.00
CA ILE A 56 -13.50 -15.99 -2.93
C ILE A 56 -14.10 -17.29 -3.49
N LEU A 57 -13.26 -18.22 -3.93
CA LEU A 57 -13.71 -19.54 -4.43
C LEU A 57 -14.44 -20.33 -3.34
N PHE A 58 -13.93 -20.33 -2.12
CA PHE A 58 -14.58 -20.95 -0.97
C PHE A 58 -15.92 -20.27 -0.63
N GLY A 59 -16.00 -18.95 -0.76
CA GLY A 59 -17.23 -18.17 -0.62
C GLY A 59 -18.32 -18.61 -1.61
N PHE A 60 -17.98 -18.87 -2.88
CA PHE A 60 -18.91 -19.46 -3.84
C PHE A 60 -19.38 -20.85 -3.39
N GLY A 61 -18.49 -21.67 -2.84
CA GLY A 61 -18.86 -22.97 -2.25
C GLY A 61 -19.88 -22.84 -1.12
N ILE A 62 -19.69 -21.89 -0.20
CA ILE A 62 -20.65 -21.59 0.87
C ILE A 62 -21.99 -21.12 0.29
N GLN A 63 -21.95 -20.25 -0.72
CA GLN A 63 -23.15 -19.75 -1.39
C GLN A 63 -23.97 -20.89 -2.00
N MET A 64 -23.31 -21.85 -2.65
CA MET A 64 -23.95 -23.04 -3.22
C MET A 64 -24.46 -24.03 -2.16
N ALA A 65 -23.86 -24.02 -0.97
CA ALA A 65 -24.22 -24.92 0.15
C ALA A 65 -25.37 -24.41 1.04
N GLY A 66 -26.01 -23.29 0.67
CA GLY A 66 -27.12 -22.68 1.43
C GLY A 66 -26.88 -21.24 1.86
N GLY A 67 -25.77 -20.62 1.45
CA GLY A 67 -25.51 -19.19 1.64
C GLY A 67 -25.26 -18.78 3.08
N ALA A 68 -25.69 -17.55 3.41
CA ALA A 68 -25.47 -16.91 4.70
C ALA A 68 -26.08 -17.67 5.89
N GLU A 69 -27.09 -18.51 5.65
CA GLU A 69 -27.73 -19.29 6.71
C GLU A 69 -26.94 -20.53 7.15
N THR A 70 -25.90 -20.90 6.39
CA THR A 70 -25.03 -22.02 6.75
C THR A 70 -24.27 -21.73 8.05
N LYS A 71 -24.01 -22.79 8.83
CA LYS A 71 -23.19 -22.68 10.05
C LYS A 71 -21.79 -22.12 9.75
N THR A 72 -21.23 -22.50 8.61
CA THR A 72 -19.92 -22.01 8.15
C THR A 72 -19.93 -20.49 7.93
N ALA A 73 -20.93 -19.96 7.23
CA ALA A 73 -21.06 -18.51 7.02
C ALA A 73 -21.16 -17.75 8.34
N LYS A 74 -22.03 -18.20 9.25
CA LYS A 74 -22.22 -17.57 10.58
C LYS A 74 -20.97 -17.60 11.44
N LEU A 75 -20.22 -18.72 11.42
CA LEU A 75 -18.94 -18.83 12.12
C LEU A 75 -17.92 -17.84 11.56
N LEU A 76 -17.79 -17.73 10.24
CA LEU A 76 -16.85 -16.81 9.61
C LEU A 76 -17.20 -15.35 9.87
N GLU A 77 -18.50 -15.02 9.90
CA GLU A 77 -18.97 -13.68 10.27
C GLU A 77 -18.62 -13.33 11.72
N ASP A 78 -18.84 -14.25 12.65
CA ASP A 78 -18.52 -14.05 14.07
C ASP A 78 -17.01 -13.89 14.29
N VAL A 79 -16.19 -14.73 13.64
CA VAL A 79 -14.72 -14.60 13.65
C VAL A 79 -14.29 -13.25 13.09
N THR A 80 -14.89 -12.81 11.98
CA THR A 80 -14.62 -11.49 11.38
C THR A 80 -14.92 -10.37 12.38
N ASN A 81 -16.07 -10.43 13.06
CA ASN A 81 -16.44 -9.46 14.09
C ASN A 81 -15.44 -9.43 15.25
N CYS A 82 -14.99 -10.60 15.73
CA CYS A 82 -13.98 -10.70 16.78
C CYS A 82 -12.64 -10.07 16.37
N ILE A 83 -12.18 -10.34 15.14
CA ILE A 83 -10.96 -9.75 14.58
C ILE A 83 -11.10 -8.22 14.51
N MET A 84 -12.21 -7.71 13.97
CA MET A 84 -12.45 -6.27 13.87
C MET A 84 -12.41 -5.58 15.24
N LYS A 85 -13.02 -6.17 16.27
CA LYS A 85 -12.98 -5.63 17.65
C LYS A 85 -11.57 -5.64 18.23
N THR A 86 -10.78 -6.67 17.95
CA THR A 86 -9.37 -6.75 18.36
C THR A 86 -8.56 -5.61 17.74
N PHE A 87 -8.75 -5.33 16.45
CA PHE A 87 -8.06 -4.24 15.77
C PHE A 87 -8.47 -2.84 16.26
N LYS A 88 -9.72 -2.66 16.72
CA LYS A 88 -10.12 -1.40 17.38
C LYS A 88 -9.24 -1.11 18.59
N ILE A 89 -8.94 -2.12 19.41
CA ILE A 89 -8.07 -1.97 20.58
C ILE A 89 -6.66 -1.56 20.14
N ILE A 90 -6.10 -2.24 19.13
CA ILE A 90 -4.76 -1.93 18.60
C ILE A 90 -4.70 -0.49 18.05
N THR A 91 -5.74 -0.06 17.33
CA THR A 91 -5.81 1.27 16.70
C THR A 91 -5.79 2.39 17.75
N TYR A 92 -6.34 2.19 18.96
CA TYR A 92 -6.22 3.16 20.05
C TYR A 92 -4.76 3.43 20.46
N TYR A 93 -3.89 2.43 20.34
CA TYR A 93 -2.45 2.55 20.66
C TYR A 93 -1.60 2.95 19.45
N ALA A 94 -2.18 3.07 18.25
CA ALA A 94 -1.46 3.44 17.02
C ALA A 94 -0.63 4.74 17.15
N PRO A 95 -1.09 5.81 17.83
CA PRO A 95 -0.28 7.02 18.02
C PRO A 95 1.03 6.78 18.78
N ILE A 96 1.04 5.84 19.74
CA ILE A 96 2.24 5.48 20.51
C ILE A 96 3.21 4.70 19.61
N GLY A 97 2.69 3.75 18.82
CA GLY A 97 3.47 3.01 17.83
C GLY A 97 4.10 3.94 16.80
N PHE A 98 3.34 4.92 16.30
CA PHE A 98 3.81 5.96 15.38
C PHE A 98 4.98 6.76 15.98
N PHE A 99 4.86 7.23 17.22
CA PHE A 99 5.93 7.98 17.87
C PHE A 99 7.18 7.12 18.13
N GLY A 100 7.00 5.90 18.64
CA GLY A 100 8.10 4.97 18.90
C GLY A 100 8.85 4.59 17.62
N PHE A 101 8.13 4.38 16.53
CA PHE A 101 8.72 4.10 15.24
C PHE A 101 9.49 5.29 14.67
N PHE A 102 8.94 6.50 14.74
CA PHE A 102 9.66 7.73 14.33
C PHE A 102 10.92 7.97 15.17
N ALA A 103 10.84 7.75 16.49
CA ALA A 103 12.00 7.84 17.38
C ALA A 103 13.07 6.80 16.99
N TYR A 104 12.67 5.57 16.67
CA TYR A 104 13.56 4.53 16.17
C TYR A 104 14.24 4.94 14.84
N LEU A 105 13.49 5.46 13.87
CA LEU A 105 14.06 5.93 12.60
C LEU A 105 15.14 7.00 12.84
N ILE A 106 14.89 7.96 13.72
CA ILE A 106 15.86 9.00 14.07
C ILE A 106 17.06 8.40 14.80
N ALA A 107 16.86 7.47 15.74
CA ALA A 107 17.93 6.89 16.53
C ALA A 107 18.83 5.96 15.71
N TYR A 108 18.25 5.14 14.83
CA TYR A 108 18.98 4.12 14.07
C TYR A 108 19.58 4.68 12.78
N HIS A 109 18.87 5.57 12.10
CA HIS A 109 19.30 6.12 10.80
C HIS A 109 19.69 7.59 10.87
N GLY A 110 19.69 8.24 12.04
CA GLY A 110 19.95 9.68 12.17
C GLY A 110 21.25 10.17 11.52
N SER A 111 22.30 9.35 11.53
CA SER A 111 23.56 9.64 10.81
C SER A 111 23.44 9.46 9.30
N ASP A 112 22.68 8.46 8.85
CA ASP A 112 22.42 8.18 7.43
C ASP A 112 21.49 9.24 6.82
N LEU A 113 20.64 9.89 7.62
CA LEU A 113 19.78 11.01 7.21
C LEU A 113 20.58 12.26 6.81
N ILE A 114 21.89 12.29 7.02
CA ILE A 114 22.76 13.41 6.66
C ILE A 114 23.28 13.18 5.23
N GLY A 115 23.01 14.14 4.33
CA GLY A 115 23.48 14.10 2.94
C GLY A 115 22.43 13.57 1.95
N ASP A 116 22.84 12.70 1.03
CA ASP A 116 22.02 12.30 -0.13
C ASP A 116 20.81 11.43 0.26
N TYR A 117 20.94 10.54 1.25
CA TYR A 117 19.81 9.77 1.79
C TYR A 117 18.73 10.69 2.38
N GLY A 118 19.13 11.69 3.17
CA GLY A 118 18.21 12.71 3.70
C GLY A 118 17.47 13.46 2.59
N ARG A 119 18.16 13.82 1.50
CA ARG A 119 17.53 14.48 0.35
C ARG A 119 16.54 13.57 -0.36
N ALA A 120 16.89 12.30 -0.60
CA ALA A 120 15.98 11.32 -1.18
C ALA A 120 14.70 11.13 -0.34
N LEU A 121 14.85 11.07 0.98
CA LEU A 121 13.73 10.94 1.91
C LEU A 121 12.87 12.20 1.95
N ALA A 122 13.47 13.39 2.00
CA ALA A 122 12.71 14.63 1.95
C ALA A 122 11.85 14.72 0.69
N ILE A 123 12.42 14.40 -0.48
CA ILE A 123 11.68 14.35 -1.75
C ILE A 123 10.52 13.36 -1.66
N TYR A 124 10.78 12.15 -1.17
CA TYR A 124 9.77 11.10 -1.13
C TYR A 124 8.64 11.39 -0.14
N TYR A 125 8.97 11.82 1.07
CA TYR A 125 7.97 12.14 2.10
C TYR A 125 7.07 13.28 1.62
N ILE A 126 7.65 14.37 1.11
CA ILE A 126 6.88 15.50 0.55
C ILE A 126 5.97 15.01 -0.58
N LEU A 127 6.50 14.20 -1.51
CA LEU A 127 5.72 13.65 -2.61
C LEU A 127 4.53 12.80 -2.12
N SER A 128 4.75 11.91 -1.15
CA SER A 128 3.72 11.05 -0.59
C SER A 128 2.62 11.84 0.12
N PHE A 129 2.98 12.87 0.91
CA PHE A 129 1.99 13.75 1.53
C PHE A 129 1.24 14.60 0.51
N VAL A 130 1.92 15.16 -0.50
CA VAL A 130 1.26 15.87 -1.61
C VAL A 130 0.33 14.93 -2.37
N TYR A 131 0.73 13.68 -2.59
CA TYR A 131 -0.10 12.70 -3.27
C TYR A 131 -1.42 12.48 -2.52
N MET A 132 -1.33 12.25 -1.21
CA MET A 132 -2.49 12.08 -0.33
C MET A 132 -3.37 13.33 -0.24
N LEU A 133 -2.78 14.53 -0.20
CA LEU A 133 -3.52 15.77 -0.02
C LEU A 133 -4.14 16.29 -1.33
N VAL A 134 -3.61 15.90 -2.48
CA VAL A 134 -4.06 16.40 -3.80
C VAL A 134 -4.84 15.34 -4.55
N PHE A 135 -4.30 14.14 -4.77
CA PHE A 135 -4.94 13.14 -5.60
C PHE A 135 -6.06 12.39 -4.87
N SER A 136 -5.88 12.06 -3.58
CA SER A 136 -6.94 11.38 -2.82
C SER A 136 -8.28 12.15 -2.79
N PRO A 137 -8.33 13.48 -2.54
CA PRO A 137 -9.60 14.21 -2.62
C PRO A 137 -10.15 14.32 -4.04
N ILE A 138 -9.31 14.32 -5.07
CA ILE A 138 -9.76 14.27 -6.48
C ILE A 138 -10.47 12.92 -6.73
N TYR A 139 -9.86 11.81 -6.34
CA TYR A 139 -10.44 10.47 -6.46
C TYR A 139 -11.72 10.31 -5.65
N ALA A 140 -11.74 10.76 -4.40
CA ALA A 140 -12.95 10.75 -3.57
C ALA A 140 -14.07 11.60 -4.20
N ARG A 141 -13.75 12.80 -4.71
CA ARG A 141 -14.69 13.70 -5.37
C ARG A 141 -15.26 13.10 -6.66
N PHE A 142 -14.43 12.40 -7.42
CA PHE A 142 -14.83 11.67 -8.63
C PHE A 142 -15.78 10.52 -8.27
N GLY A 143 -15.40 9.70 -7.28
CA GLY A 143 -16.18 8.56 -6.81
C GLY A 143 -17.51 8.95 -6.16
N GLY A 144 -17.45 9.68 -5.05
CA GLY A 144 -18.61 10.00 -4.20
C GLY A 144 -19.32 11.32 -4.46
N GLY A 145 -18.93 12.09 -5.49
CA GLY A 145 -19.64 13.33 -5.82
C GLY A 145 -19.40 14.48 -4.82
N ARG A 146 -20.33 15.45 -4.76
CA ARG A 146 -20.17 16.66 -3.92
C ARG A 146 -20.11 16.28 -2.44
N GLY A 147 -19.13 16.82 -1.72
CA GLY A 147 -18.91 16.55 -0.30
C GLY A 147 -18.01 15.34 0.00
N ALA A 148 -17.72 14.48 -0.98
CA ALA A 148 -16.93 13.27 -0.77
C ALA A 148 -15.51 13.53 -0.24
N ALA A 149 -14.82 14.54 -0.75
CA ALA A 149 -13.49 14.92 -0.25
C ALA A 149 -13.52 15.29 1.25
N LYS A 150 -14.57 15.99 1.71
CA LYS A 150 -14.73 16.37 3.12
C LYS A 150 -14.97 15.14 4.00
N VAL A 151 -15.83 14.22 3.55
CA VAL A 151 -16.10 12.97 4.28
C VAL A 151 -14.83 12.12 4.35
N MET A 152 -14.13 11.95 3.23
CA MET A 152 -12.88 11.21 3.14
C MET A 152 -11.84 11.77 4.12
N PHE A 153 -11.56 13.08 4.10
CA PHE A 153 -10.61 13.69 5.05
C PHE A 153 -10.99 13.50 6.51
N SER A 154 -12.28 13.51 6.85
CA SER A 154 -12.74 13.29 8.23
C SER A 154 -12.44 11.88 8.77
N LYS A 155 -12.14 10.93 7.88
CA LYS A 155 -11.90 9.52 8.22
C LYS A 155 -10.49 9.04 7.90
N LEU A 156 -9.78 9.73 7.01
CA LEU A 156 -8.48 9.35 6.45
C LEU A 156 -7.35 9.20 7.49
N PHE A 157 -7.41 9.95 8.59
CA PHE A 157 -6.33 9.96 9.57
C PHE A 157 -6.08 8.58 10.21
N ARG A 158 -7.14 7.83 10.54
CA ARG A 158 -7.01 6.50 11.17
C ARG A 158 -6.25 5.50 10.30
N PRO A 159 -6.65 5.22 9.05
CA PRO A 159 -5.90 4.29 8.21
C PRO A 159 -4.51 4.81 7.87
N ALA A 160 -4.34 6.13 7.66
CA ALA A 160 -3.03 6.71 7.39
C ALA A 160 -2.06 6.54 8.56
N ALA A 161 -2.47 6.85 9.79
CA ALA A 161 -1.63 6.70 10.99
C ALA A 161 -1.32 5.22 11.28
N MET A 162 -2.31 4.33 11.12
CA MET A 162 -2.14 2.90 11.34
C MET A 162 -1.12 2.29 10.36
N SER A 163 -1.29 2.54 9.06
CA SER A 163 -0.37 2.03 8.03
C SER A 163 1.01 2.66 8.10
N PHE A 164 1.10 3.95 8.42
CA PHE A 164 2.38 4.61 8.63
C PHE A 164 3.15 3.97 9.81
N GLY A 165 2.48 3.75 10.95
CA GLY A 165 3.14 3.20 12.14
C GLY A 165 3.47 1.71 12.02
N THR A 166 2.63 0.94 11.33
CA THR A 166 2.82 -0.52 11.21
C THR A 166 3.64 -0.95 10.01
N CYS A 167 3.80 -0.09 9.00
CA CYS A 167 4.40 -0.45 7.71
C CYS A 167 3.75 -1.71 7.10
N SER A 168 2.43 -1.86 7.26
CA SER A 168 1.69 -3.02 6.80
C SER A 168 0.30 -2.65 6.27
N SER A 169 0.09 -2.82 4.97
CA SER A 169 -1.23 -2.65 4.35
C SER A 169 -2.21 -3.70 4.83
N VAL A 170 -1.72 -4.92 5.05
CA VAL A 170 -2.53 -6.05 5.52
C VAL A 170 -3.01 -5.82 6.94
N ALA A 171 -2.15 -5.30 7.82
CA ALA A 171 -2.55 -4.94 9.19
C ALA A 171 -3.54 -3.76 9.21
N THR A 172 -3.64 -3.01 8.12
CA THR A 172 -4.54 -1.84 8.00
C THR A 172 -5.91 -2.21 7.44
N ILE A 173 -6.09 -3.40 6.85
CA ILE A 173 -7.38 -3.88 6.29
C ILE A 173 -8.54 -3.65 7.26
N PRO A 174 -8.49 -4.06 8.55
CA PRO A 174 -9.61 -3.91 9.46
C PRO A 174 -9.95 -2.43 9.73
N THR A 175 -8.92 -1.58 9.87
CA THR A 175 -9.12 -0.14 10.06
C THR A 175 -9.76 0.48 8.82
N ASN A 176 -9.31 0.10 7.62
CA ASN A 176 -9.87 0.54 6.35
C ASN A 176 -11.34 0.13 6.20
N MET A 177 -11.69 -1.10 6.58
CA MET A 177 -13.06 -1.59 6.50
C MET A 177 -14.00 -0.83 7.44
N GLU A 178 -13.54 -0.53 8.68
CA GLU A 178 -14.31 0.28 9.62
C GLU A 178 -14.54 1.71 9.10
N VAL A 179 -13.50 2.38 8.60
CA VAL A 179 -13.67 3.74 8.07
C VAL A 179 -14.52 3.77 6.79
N ALA A 180 -14.48 2.71 5.98
CA ALA A 180 -15.35 2.55 4.81
C ALA A 180 -16.82 2.42 5.23
N GLU A 181 -17.11 1.55 6.20
CA GLU A 181 -18.47 1.38 6.74
C GLU A 181 -19.00 2.68 7.35
N GLU A 182 -18.19 3.39 8.15
CA GLU A 182 -18.57 4.68 8.73
C GLU A 182 -18.81 5.79 7.69
N THR A 183 -18.21 5.65 6.51
CA THR A 183 -18.41 6.55 5.36
C THR A 183 -19.72 6.24 4.62
N GLY A 184 -20.28 5.04 4.82
CA GLY A 184 -21.46 4.53 4.12
C GLY A 184 -21.15 3.74 2.85
N ILE A 185 -19.90 3.32 2.65
CA ILE A 185 -19.51 2.36 1.62
C ILE A 185 -20.12 0.99 1.97
N SER A 186 -20.65 0.28 0.98
CA SER A 186 -21.28 -1.02 1.19
C SER A 186 -20.25 -2.08 1.60
N LYS A 187 -20.67 -3.05 2.43
CA LYS A 187 -19.81 -4.16 2.86
C LYS A 187 -19.34 -4.99 1.67
N ASP A 188 -20.18 -5.16 0.64
CA ASP A 188 -19.83 -5.87 -0.59
C ASP A 188 -18.62 -5.23 -1.30
N VAL A 189 -18.59 -3.89 -1.35
CA VAL A 189 -17.44 -3.15 -1.92
C VAL A 189 -16.24 -3.24 -0.98
N SER A 190 -16.39 -2.94 0.32
CA SER A 190 -15.26 -2.90 1.25
C SER A 190 -14.59 -4.26 1.44
N ASN A 191 -15.35 -5.36 1.46
CA ASN A 191 -14.85 -6.72 1.66
C ASN A 191 -14.01 -7.23 0.49
N ILE A 192 -14.13 -6.62 -0.69
CA ILE A 192 -13.37 -7.00 -1.90
C ILE A 192 -12.27 -6.01 -2.17
N VAL A 193 -12.60 -4.72 -2.24
CA VAL A 193 -11.68 -3.67 -2.70
C VAL A 193 -10.52 -3.49 -1.73
N ILE A 194 -10.78 -3.50 -0.42
CA ILE A 194 -9.74 -3.22 0.58
C ILE A 194 -8.74 -4.38 0.70
N PRO A 195 -9.14 -5.65 0.86
CA PRO A 195 -8.18 -6.75 0.90
C PRO A 195 -7.38 -6.90 -0.40
N LEU A 196 -8.04 -6.72 -1.53
CA LEU A 196 -7.38 -6.78 -2.84
C LEU A 196 -6.39 -5.61 -3.00
N GLY A 197 -6.80 -4.40 -2.64
CA GLY A 197 -5.98 -3.19 -2.66
C GLY A 197 -4.69 -3.34 -1.83
N ALA A 198 -4.79 -3.91 -0.63
CA ALA A 198 -3.64 -4.15 0.25
C ALA A 198 -2.51 -4.99 -0.38
N THR A 199 -2.78 -5.68 -1.49
CA THR A 199 -1.79 -6.46 -2.26
C THR A 199 -1.49 -5.90 -3.65
N MET A 200 -2.45 -5.26 -4.32
CA MET A 200 -2.29 -4.84 -5.72
C MET A 200 -2.15 -3.33 -5.91
N HIS A 201 -2.68 -2.53 -4.98
CA HIS A 201 -2.66 -1.08 -5.05
C HIS A 201 -1.47 -0.54 -4.26
N MET A 202 -0.36 -0.38 -4.98
CA MET A 202 0.95 -0.07 -4.40
C MET A 202 1.59 1.20 -4.96
N ASP A 203 0.81 2.28 -5.08
CA ASP A 203 1.24 3.58 -5.61
C ASP A 203 2.44 4.17 -4.87
N GLY A 204 2.40 4.13 -3.53
CA GLY A 204 3.51 4.55 -2.67
C GLY A 204 4.77 3.76 -2.96
N SER A 205 4.66 2.44 -3.09
CA SER A 205 5.79 1.57 -3.41
C SER A 205 6.33 1.80 -4.82
N ALA A 206 5.46 2.08 -5.80
CA ALA A 206 5.87 2.43 -7.16
C ALA A 206 6.61 3.79 -7.19
N MET A 207 6.11 4.79 -6.47
CA MET A 207 6.82 6.07 -6.32
C MET A 207 8.17 5.88 -5.62
N SER A 208 8.24 5.04 -4.58
CA SER A 208 9.48 4.79 -3.83
C SER A 208 10.51 4.05 -4.69
N ALA A 209 10.07 3.12 -5.54
CA ALA A 209 10.91 2.45 -6.54
C ALA A 209 11.60 3.45 -7.47
N ILE A 210 10.88 4.46 -7.96
CA ILE A 210 11.46 5.50 -8.82
C ILE A 210 12.51 6.32 -8.05
N ILE A 211 12.25 6.68 -6.79
CA ILE A 211 13.23 7.39 -5.95
C ILE A 211 14.50 6.53 -5.77
N LYS A 212 14.35 5.23 -5.44
CA LYS A 212 15.47 4.30 -5.23
C LYS A 212 16.32 4.14 -6.49
N VAL A 213 15.68 3.95 -7.65
CA VAL A 213 16.39 3.85 -8.93
C VAL A 213 17.14 5.15 -9.21
N ALA A 214 16.49 6.32 -9.10
CA ALA A 214 17.15 7.61 -9.32
C ALA A 214 18.30 7.87 -8.33
N PHE A 215 18.18 7.41 -7.08
CA PHE A 215 19.22 7.47 -6.07
C PHE A 215 20.44 6.64 -6.47
N LEU A 216 20.24 5.38 -6.84
CA LEU A 216 21.32 4.51 -7.30
C LEU A 216 21.99 5.02 -8.58
N PHE A 217 21.23 5.58 -9.53
CA PHE A 217 21.79 6.21 -10.73
C PHE A 217 22.77 7.33 -10.36
N GLY A 218 22.36 8.22 -9.45
CA GLY A 218 23.25 9.29 -8.99
C GLY A 218 24.44 8.78 -8.17
N MET A 219 24.26 7.74 -7.33
CA MET A 219 25.38 7.13 -6.60
C MET A 219 26.44 6.56 -7.55
N PHE A 220 26.02 5.89 -8.61
CA PHE A 220 26.95 5.29 -9.57
C PHE A 220 27.46 6.28 -10.63
N GLY A 221 27.18 7.58 -10.48
CA GLY A 221 27.57 8.61 -11.47
C GLY A 221 26.92 8.40 -12.84
N GLN A 222 25.80 7.67 -12.90
CA GLN A 222 25.10 7.33 -14.13
C GLN A 222 23.92 8.29 -14.38
N ASP A 223 23.76 8.74 -15.63
CA ASP A 223 22.68 9.66 -15.98
C ASP A 223 21.28 9.02 -15.92
N PHE A 224 20.35 9.68 -15.22
CA PHE A 224 18.93 9.30 -15.22
C PHE A 224 18.16 10.00 -16.36
N THR A 225 18.41 9.53 -17.58
CA THR A 225 17.83 10.08 -18.83
C THR A 225 16.33 9.84 -18.95
N THR A 226 15.66 10.50 -19.90
CA THR A 226 14.22 10.31 -20.16
C THR A 226 13.86 8.85 -20.48
N GLY A 227 14.68 8.15 -21.27
CA GLY A 227 14.44 6.74 -21.61
C GLY A 227 14.51 5.84 -20.38
N ARG A 228 15.53 6.03 -19.53
CA ARG A 228 15.68 5.32 -18.26
C ARG A 228 14.54 5.63 -17.30
N ALA A 229 14.05 6.87 -17.26
CA ALA A 229 12.91 7.24 -16.43
C ALA A 229 11.60 6.57 -16.86
N ILE A 230 11.34 6.44 -18.17
CA ILE A 230 10.16 5.72 -18.68
C ILE A 230 10.24 4.24 -18.32
N LEU A 231 11.40 3.62 -18.53
CA LEU A 231 11.62 2.23 -18.14
C LEU A 231 11.44 2.04 -16.63
N ALA A 232 11.97 2.97 -15.81
CA ALA A 232 11.82 2.93 -14.36
C ALA A 232 10.36 3.02 -13.92
N ILE A 233 9.53 3.82 -14.59
CA ILE A 233 8.09 3.87 -14.31
C ILE A 233 7.43 2.52 -14.60
N ILE A 234 7.72 1.92 -15.76
CA ILE A 234 7.14 0.62 -16.15
C ILE A 234 7.56 -0.45 -15.12
N VAL A 235 8.86 -0.58 -14.86
CA VAL A 235 9.37 -1.58 -13.93
C VAL A 235 8.85 -1.32 -12.51
N ALA A 236 8.78 -0.06 -12.06
CA ALA A 236 8.27 0.28 -10.74
C ALA A 236 6.82 -0.19 -10.55
N VAL A 237 5.94 0.06 -11.52
CA VAL A 237 4.52 -0.34 -11.46
C VAL A 237 4.37 -1.86 -11.41
N PHE A 238 5.10 -2.60 -12.26
CA PHE A 238 5.02 -4.06 -12.23
C PHE A 238 5.68 -4.65 -10.97
N SER A 239 6.81 -4.10 -10.53
CA SER A 239 7.50 -4.53 -9.33
C SER A 239 6.70 -4.26 -8.07
N SER A 240 5.96 -3.15 -8.00
CA SER A 240 5.20 -2.77 -6.81
C SER A 240 4.06 -3.75 -6.56
N VAL A 241 3.43 -4.27 -7.61
CA VAL A 241 2.41 -5.33 -7.48
C VAL A 241 3.03 -6.63 -6.97
N ALA A 242 4.30 -6.91 -7.28
CA ALA A 242 5.01 -8.08 -6.79
C ALA A 242 5.49 -7.98 -5.31
N MET A 243 5.36 -6.81 -4.68
CA MET A 243 5.75 -6.61 -3.28
C MET A 243 4.68 -7.16 -2.33
N SER A 244 5.10 -7.57 -1.13
CA SER A 244 4.16 -8.03 -0.10
C SER A 244 3.70 -6.86 0.77
N GLY A 245 2.40 -6.78 1.09
CA GLY A 245 1.80 -5.72 1.92
C GLY A 245 2.11 -5.80 3.42
N ILE A 246 3.27 -6.35 3.78
CA ILE A 246 3.76 -6.54 5.16
C ILE A 246 5.15 -5.89 5.31
N PRO A 247 5.62 -5.64 6.54
CA PRO A 247 6.91 -4.96 6.76
C PRO A 247 8.07 -5.73 6.12
N GLY A 248 8.94 -5.01 5.41
CA GLY A 248 10.06 -5.60 4.68
C GLY A 248 9.66 -6.42 3.44
N GLY A 249 8.40 -6.36 3.01
CA GLY A 249 7.87 -7.03 1.82
C GLY A 249 8.36 -6.44 0.49
N GLY A 250 9.06 -5.30 0.52
CA GLY A 250 9.64 -4.62 -0.65
C GLY A 250 10.80 -5.37 -1.29
N GLY A 251 11.52 -6.22 -0.53
CA GLY A 251 12.83 -6.78 -0.91
C GLY A 251 12.88 -7.42 -2.30
N THR A 252 11.83 -8.15 -2.68
CA THR A 252 11.72 -8.77 -4.01
C THR A 252 11.63 -7.71 -5.12
N GLY A 253 10.89 -6.63 -4.89
CA GLY A 253 10.80 -5.53 -5.84
C GLY A 253 12.13 -4.76 -5.96
N GLU A 254 12.85 -4.54 -4.85
CA GLU A 254 14.20 -3.97 -4.92
C GLU A 254 15.16 -4.85 -5.72
N LEU A 255 15.11 -6.17 -5.54
CA LEU A 255 15.95 -7.10 -6.28
C LEU A 255 15.67 -7.04 -7.79
N VAL A 256 14.40 -6.98 -8.19
CA VAL A 256 13.98 -6.84 -9.59
C VAL A 256 14.44 -5.50 -10.18
N LEU A 257 14.29 -4.40 -9.43
CA LEU A 257 14.77 -3.09 -9.87
C LEU A 257 16.28 -3.10 -10.07
N CYS A 258 17.04 -3.59 -9.08
CA CYS A 258 18.49 -3.59 -9.15
C CYS A 258 19.01 -4.52 -10.25
N SER A 259 18.39 -5.68 -10.50
CA SER A 259 18.82 -6.59 -11.57
C SER A 259 18.61 -6.01 -12.96
N ILE A 260 17.59 -5.17 -13.16
CA ILE A 260 17.31 -4.52 -14.45
C ILE A 260 18.20 -3.29 -14.67
N PHE A 261 18.36 -2.44 -13.65
CA PHE A 261 19.03 -1.15 -13.81
C PHE A 261 20.52 -1.16 -13.47
N PHE A 262 20.97 -2.10 -12.61
CA PHE A 262 22.33 -2.15 -12.09
C PHE A 262 22.87 -3.60 -12.06
N PRO A 263 22.79 -4.37 -13.17
CA PRO A 263 23.20 -5.79 -13.18
C PRO A 263 24.67 -5.96 -12.77
N ASP A 264 25.56 -5.09 -13.25
CA ASP A 264 27.01 -5.14 -12.98
C ASP A 264 27.40 -4.66 -11.57
N HIS A 265 26.44 -4.07 -10.84
CA HIS A 265 26.63 -3.54 -9.50
C HIS A 265 25.63 -4.11 -8.50
N LEU A 266 24.98 -5.24 -8.82
CA LEU A 266 23.85 -5.77 -8.05
C LEU A 266 24.19 -6.00 -6.58
N ALA A 267 25.40 -6.53 -6.31
CA ALA A 267 25.89 -6.81 -4.96
C ALA A 267 26.00 -5.56 -4.06
N VAL A 268 26.21 -4.39 -4.67
CA VAL A 268 26.31 -3.10 -3.96
C VAL A 268 24.97 -2.36 -4.01
N ALA A 269 24.30 -2.35 -5.17
CA ALA A 269 23.05 -1.65 -5.41
C ALA A 269 21.89 -2.20 -4.56
N PHE A 270 21.78 -3.52 -4.43
CA PHE A 270 20.66 -4.15 -3.74
C PHE A 270 20.62 -3.83 -2.24
N PRO A 271 21.71 -3.99 -1.45
CA PRO A 271 21.70 -3.58 -0.04
C PRO A 271 21.38 -2.09 0.17
N ILE A 272 21.88 -1.22 -0.70
CA ILE A 272 21.58 0.23 -0.68
C ILE A 272 20.09 0.49 -0.94
N ALA A 273 19.52 -0.13 -1.98
CA ALA A 273 18.10 -0.02 -2.30
C ALA A 273 17.22 -0.55 -1.17
N LEU A 274 17.62 -1.65 -0.53
CA LEU A 274 16.91 -2.26 0.58
C LEU A 274 16.94 -1.35 1.84
N ALA A 275 18.10 -0.78 2.16
CA ALA A 275 18.24 0.17 3.26
C ALA A 275 17.38 1.42 3.04
N LEU A 276 17.44 2.02 1.84
CA LEU A 276 16.57 3.13 1.47
C LEU A 276 15.09 2.72 1.47
N GLY A 277 14.79 1.49 1.05
CA GLY A 277 13.48 0.84 1.07
C GLY A 277 12.84 0.87 2.46
N ASN A 278 13.58 0.48 3.49
CA ASN A 278 13.09 0.49 4.88
C ASN A 278 12.77 1.92 5.38
N LEU A 279 13.51 2.92 4.91
CA LEU A 279 13.33 4.32 5.29
C LEU A 279 12.10 4.98 4.63
N VAL A 280 11.78 4.56 3.40
CA VAL A 280 10.62 5.04 2.64
C VAL A 280 9.35 4.21 2.87
N ASP A 281 9.46 3.02 3.44
CA ASP A 281 8.34 2.10 3.68
C ASP A 281 7.14 2.72 4.44
N PRO A 282 7.35 3.57 5.48
CA PRO A 282 6.23 4.12 6.25
C PRO A 282 5.30 5.02 5.42
N PRO A 283 5.78 6.08 4.73
CA PRO A 283 4.90 6.84 3.84
C PRO A 283 4.47 6.06 2.60
N ALA A 284 5.23 5.05 2.14
CA ALA A 284 4.79 4.19 1.03
C ALA A 284 3.54 3.39 1.40
N THR A 285 3.62 2.68 2.53
CA THR A 285 2.52 1.89 3.08
C THR A 285 1.33 2.79 3.43
N MET A 286 1.58 4.00 3.93
CA MET A 286 0.53 5.00 4.16
C MET A 286 -0.25 5.33 2.88
N VAL A 287 0.46 5.67 1.79
CA VAL A 287 -0.17 6.00 0.51
C VAL A 287 -0.97 4.81 -0.03
N ASN A 288 -0.39 3.61 0.00
CA ASN A 288 -1.04 2.38 -0.46
C ASN A 288 -2.34 2.13 0.31
N SER A 289 -2.21 2.00 1.64
CA SER A 289 -3.30 1.56 2.52
C SER A 289 -4.40 2.59 2.65
N ALA A 290 -4.07 3.85 2.92
CA ALA A 290 -5.08 4.90 2.98
C ALA A 290 -5.70 5.14 1.60
N GLY A 291 -4.95 4.88 0.54
CA GLY A 291 -5.44 4.85 -0.84
C GLY A 291 -6.52 3.78 -1.08
N ASP A 292 -6.44 2.60 -0.48
CA ASP A 292 -7.46 1.54 -0.64
C ASP A 292 -8.86 1.99 -0.17
N TYR A 293 -8.90 2.73 0.94
CA TYR A 293 -10.13 3.39 1.41
C TYR A 293 -10.64 4.42 0.38
N VAL A 294 -9.74 5.21 -0.21
CA VAL A 294 -10.10 6.24 -1.20
C VAL A 294 -10.61 5.61 -2.51
N VAL A 295 -9.96 4.54 -3.00
CA VAL A 295 -10.36 3.79 -4.20
C VAL A 295 -11.76 3.21 -4.03
N SER A 296 -12.14 2.84 -2.80
CA SER A 296 -13.49 2.34 -2.51
C SER A 296 -14.60 3.36 -2.88
N PHE A 297 -14.33 4.67 -2.87
CA PHE A 297 -15.29 5.68 -3.37
C PHE A 297 -15.54 5.55 -4.87
N ILE A 298 -14.48 5.25 -5.63
CA ILE A 298 -14.56 5.07 -7.08
C ILE A 298 -15.34 3.79 -7.37
N VAL A 299 -15.02 2.68 -6.70
CA VAL A 299 -15.73 1.41 -6.93
C VAL A 299 -17.21 1.52 -6.55
N SER A 300 -17.54 2.11 -5.40
CA SER A 300 -18.95 2.37 -5.02
C SER A 300 -19.69 3.23 -6.06
N ARG A 301 -19.02 4.12 -6.78
CA ARG A 301 -19.64 4.86 -7.88
C ARG A 301 -20.14 3.95 -8.99
N TYR A 302 -19.36 2.95 -9.35
CA TYR A 302 -19.66 2.02 -10.43
C TYR A 302 -20.68 0.96 -10.00
N VAL A 303 -20.64 0.53 -8.74
CA VAL A 303 -21.52 -0.51 -8.19
C VAL A 303 -22.85 0.08 -7.69
N ASP A 304 -22.79 1.10 -6.83
CA ASP A 304 -23.94 1.65 -6.10
C ASP A 304 -24.56 2.90 -6.79
N GLY A 305 -23.92 3.38 -7.87
CA GLY A 305 -24.36 4.52 -8.67
C GLY A 305 -23.70 5.85 -8.30
N LYS A 306 -23.86 6.86 -9.17
CA LYS A 306 -23.14 8.14 -9.08
C LYS A 306 -23.45 8.99 -7.84
N ASP A 307 -24.57 8.72 -7.19
CA ASP A 307 -25.14 9.47 -6.08
C ASP A 307 -25.17 8.67 -4.76
N TRP A 308 -24.44 7.54 -4.70
CA TRP A 308 -24.43 6.63 -3.54
C TRP A 308 -24.17 7.36 -2.22
N LEU A 309 -23.21 8.28 -2.21
CA LEU A 309 -22.84 9.02 -1.01
C LEU A 309 -23.91 10.05 -0.64
N GLN A 310 -24.54 10.70 -1.62
CA GLN A 310 -25.60 11.68 -1.37
C GLN A 310 -26.83 11.00 -0.77
N LYS A 311 -27.20 9.82 -1.25
CA LYS A 311 -28.26 8.99 -0.67
C LYS A 311 -27.98 8.66 0.79
N ARG A 312 -26.75 8.25 1.11
CA ARG A 312 -26.32 7.96 2.50
C ARG A 312 -26.36 9.19 3.40
N LEU A 313 -25.85 10.33 2.93
CA LEU A 313 -25.83 11.57 3.70
C LEU A 313 -27.25 12.13 3.93
N ALA A 314 -28.16 11.96 2.98
CA ALA A 314 -29.56 12.34 3.14
C ALA A 314 -30.26 11.46 4.19
N GLY A 315 -30.13 10.13 4.08
CA GLY A 315 -30.74 9.20 5.03
C GLY A 315 -30.23 9.39 6.46
N LYS A 316 -28.95 9.74 6.65
CA LYS A 316 -28.42 10.04 7.99
C LYS A 316 -29.05 11.30 8.60
N LYS A 317 -29.25 12.36 7.80
CA LYS A 317 -29.92 13.58 8.28
C LYS A 317 -31.37 13.33 8.68
N GLU A 318 -32.07 12.47 7.95
CA GLU A 318 -33.45 12.10 8.27
C GLU A 318 -33.55 11.31 9.58
N ALA A 319 -32.63 10.35 9.80
CA ALA A 319 -32.53 9.61 11.05
C ALA A 319 -32.22 10.53 12.24
N ASP A 320 -31.20 11.38 12.14
CA ASP A 320 -30.81 12.32 13.20
C ASP A 320 -31.96 13.30 13.54
N ALA A 321 -32.76 13.71 12.54
CA ALA A 321 -33.92 14.59 12.75
C ALA A 321 -35.12 13.87 13.40
N SER A 322 -35.21 12.55 13.26
CA SER A 322 -36.26 11.74 13.88
C SER A 322 -35.99 11.43 15.35
N GLU A 323 -34.73 11.30 15.76
CA GLU A 323 -34.35 11.10 17.18
C GLU A 323 -34.52 12.38 18.03
N LEU A 324 -34.61 13.55 17.39
CA LEU A 324 -34.82 14.84 18.05
C LEU A 324 -36.29 15.22 18.23
N ARG A 325 -37.24 14.39 17.75
CA ARG A 325 -38.69 14.59 17.87
C ARG A 325 -39.30 13.62 18.88
#